data_AF-A0AAV1P219-F1
#
_entry.id   AF-A0AAV1P219-F1
#
_cell.length_a   1.000
_cell.length_b   1.000
_cell.length_c   1.000
_cell.angle_alpha   90.00
_cell.angle_beta   90.00
_cell.angle_gamma   90.00
#
_symmetry.space_group_name_H-M   'P 1'
#
loop_
_entity.id
_entity.type
_entity.pdbx_description
1 polymer ?
#
loop_
_entity_poly.entity_id
_entity_poly.type
_entity_poly.pdbx_seq_one_letter_code
_entity_poly.pdbx_strand_id
1 'polypeptide(L)'
;MVYGDIFYLTDGLFSVLQNESLDIAFCCQSINDTMTVLRRQRGDFESFYAKFEEKCQLLGLTDPSTRNVQPIKEHRWELFHNIYEDVSTQMKNRFDHYGQLSFFSLVDLRRFDKMSSSFDDQSLKSLEEAYAKHFDFIRLKADLTGPYSSQLICEQCTTPAQLLKFLHTNDLVVTVPEVTKLLSLILILPATTASVERSFSALKRIKTYSRNRTG
;
A
#
# COMPACT_ATOMS: atom_id res chain seq x y z
N MET A 1 3.92 -22.87 -4.43
CA MET A 1 4.91 -22.44 -5.44
C MET A 1 4.44 -21.12 -6.04
N VAL A 2 3.41 -21.05 -6.90
CA VAL A 2 2.88 -19.77 -7.44
C VAL A 2 2.51 -18.76 -6.35
N TYR A 3 1.57 -19.12 -5.46
CA TYR A 3 1.17 -18.23 -4.36
C TYR A 3 2.32 -17.92 -3.38
N GLY A 4 3.35 -18.77 -3.31
CA GLY A 4 4.50 -18.51 -2.45
C GLY A 4 5.29 -17.30 -2.93
N ASP A 5 5.54 -17.24 -4.24
CA ASP A 5 6.28 -16.14 -4.88
C ASP A 5 5.44 -14.85 -4.86
N ILE A 6 4.13 -14.96 -5.16
CA ILE A 6 3.18 -13.84 -5.08
C ILE A 6 3.11 -13.30 -3.64
N PHE A 7 3.02 -14.17 -2.64
CA PHE A 7 2.96 -13.74 -1.24
C PHE A 7 4.26 -13.12 -0.79
N TYR A 8 5.42 -13.66 -1.16
CA TYR A 8 6.70 -13.04 -0.81
C TYR A 8 6.81 -11.60 -1.34
N LEU A 9 6.43 -11.39 -2.60
CA LEU A 9 6.44 -10.07 -3.23
C LEU A 9 5.42 -9.12 -2.56
N THR A 10 4.19 -9.58 -2.35
CA THR A 10 3.14 -8.75 -1.76
C THR A 10 3.38 -8.45 -0.27
N ASP A 11 3.99 -9.34 0.50
CA ASP A 11 4.39 -9.13 1.91
C ASP A 11 5.37 -7.95 2.03
N GLY A 12 6.31 -7.85 1.08
CA GLY A 12 7.23 -6.71 0.98
C GLY A 12 6.50 -5.39 0.72
N LEU A 13 5.57 -5.38 -0.24
CA LEU A 13 4.72 -4.21 -0.50
C LEU A 13 3.89 -3.83 0.73
N PHE A 14 3.23 -4.80 1.38
CA PHE A 14 2.43 -4.53 2.57
C PHE A 14 3.27 -3.94 3.70
N SER A 15 4.51 -4.40 3.88
CA SER A 15 5.43 -3.84 4.88
C SER A 15 5.77 -2.39 4.58
N VAL A 16 5.95 -2.04 3.31
CA VAL A 16 6.18 -0.64 2.87
C VAL A 16 4.95 0.21 3.16
N LEU A 17 3.77 -0.25 2.74
CA LEU A 17 2.53 0.52 2.90
C LEU A 17 2.14 0.68 4.37
N GLN A 18 2.41 -0.33 5.22
CA GLN A 18 2.09 -0.29 6.65
C GLN A 18 3.02 0.62 7.44
N ASN A 19 4.14 1.04 6.87
CA ASN A 19 4.97 2.04 7.49
C ASN A 19 4.21 3.37 7.51
N GLU A 20 4.21 4.10 8.62
CA GLU A 20 3.48 5.38 8.81
C GLU A 20 4.02 6.54 7.95
N SER A 21 4.72 6.24 6.85
CA SER A 21 5.19 7.24 5.91
C SER A 21 4.01 7.84 5.14
N LEU A 22 3.85 9.16 5.25
CA LEU A 22 2.93 9.96 4.43
C LEU A 22 3.44 10.16 2.99
N ASP A 23 4.51 9.47 2.59
CA ASP A 23 5.06 9.53 1.24
C ASP A 23 4.25 8.63 0.30
N ILE A 24 3.13 9.18 -0.15
CA ILE A 24 2.23 8.53 -1.10
C ILE A 24 2.91 8.32 -2.46
N ALA A 25 3.86 9.17 -2.85
CA ALA A 25 4.58 9.00 -4.11
C ALA A 25 5.47 7.75 -4.07
N PHE A 26 6.22 7.54 -2.98
CA PHE A 26 7.00 6.33 -2.75
C PHE A 26 6.11 5.08 -2.68
N CYS A 27 4.96 5.17 -2.01
CA CYS A 27 3.98 4.08 -1.95
C CYS A 27 3.44 3.71 -3.34
N CYS A 28 3.02 4.69 -4.14
CA CYS A 28 2.57 4.50 -5.51
C CYS A 28 3.65 3.84 -6.38
N GLN A 29 4.90 4.28 -6.25
CA GLN A 29 6.03 3.67 -6.96
C GLN A 29 6.20 2.20 -6.57
N SER A 30 6.17 1.91 -5.27
CA SER A 30 6.31 0.54 -4.75
C SER A 30 5.17 -0.38 -5.23
N ILE A 31 3.94 0.14 -5.32
CA ILE A 31 2.78 -0.58 -5.89
C ILE A 31 3.02 -0.89 -7.37
N ASN A 32 3.46 0.11 -8.14
CA ASN A 32 3.72 -0.04 -9.58
C ASN A 32 4.86 -1.02 -9.87
N ASP A 33 5.93 -0.97 -9.08
CA ASP A 33 7.06 -1.90 -9.19
C ASP A 33 6.60 -3.33 -8.90
N THR A 34 5.83 -3.51 -7.84
CA THR A 34 5.23 -4.82 -7.48
C THR A 34 4.32 -5.35 -8.60
N MET A 35 3.45 -4.51 -9.15
CA MET A 35 2.59 -4.86 -10.28
C MET A 35 3.39 -5.23 -11.53
N THR A 36 4.52 -4.56 -11.77
CA THR A 36 5.42 -4.86 -12.90
C THR A 36 6.10 -6.21 -12.71
N VAL A 37 6.52 -6.54 -11.49
CA VAL A 37 7.10 -7.86 -11.18
C VAL A 37 6.06 -8.98 -11.34
N LEU A 38 4.82 -8.78 -10.87
CA LEU A 38 3.74 -9.76 -11.07
C LEU A 38 3.47 -10.04 -12.56
N ARG A 39 3.43 -8.99 -13.38
CA ARG A 39 3.27 -9.12 -14.85
C ARG A 39 4.46 -9.84 -15.49
N ARG A 40 5.68 -9.61 -15.01
CA ARG A 40 6.87 -10.33 -15.49
C ARG A 40 6.81 -11.82 -15.12
N GLN A 41 6.46 -12.14 -13.88
CA GLN A 41 6.33 -13.52 -13.41
C GLN A 41 5.25 -14.29 -14.17
N ARG A 42 4.16 -13.63 -14.59
CA ARG A 42 3.15 -14.21 -15.49
C ARG A 42 3.75 -14.72 -16.82
N GLY A 43 4.83 -14.11 -17.31
CA GLY A 43 5.49 -14.56 -18.55
C GLY A 43 6.45 -15.74 -18.37
N ASP A 44 6.82 -16.08 -17.13
CA ASP A 44 7.89 -17.04 -16.82
C ASP A 44 7.34 -18.44 -16.48
N PHE A 45 6.38 -18.92 -17.27
CA PHE A 45 5.73 -20.22 -17.02
C PHE A 45 6.72 -21.38 -17.10
N GLU A 46 7.61 -21.41 -18.09
CA GLU A 46 8.51 -22.55 -18.31
C GLU A 46 9.49 -22.75 -17.15
N SER A 47 10.06 -21.66 -16.61
CA SER A 47 10.90 -21.67 -15.40
C SER A 47 10.14 -22.15 -14.18
N PHE A 48 8.90 -21.69 -13.99
CA PHE A 48 8.02 -22.17 -12.94
C PHE A 48 7.70 -23.67 -13.10
N TYR A 49 7.37 -24.10 -14.31
CA TYR A 49 6.97 -25.47 -14.62
C TYR A 49 8.13 -26.45 -14.41
N ALA A 50 9.36 -26.07 -14.76
CA ALA A 50 10.56 -26.86 -14.51
C ALA A 50 10.77 -27.10 -13.00
N LYS A 51 10.68 -26.05 -12.17
CA LYS A 51 10.78 -26.16 -10.70
C LYS A 51 9.64 -26.97 -10.09
N PHE A 52 8.45 -26.86 -10.66
CA PHE A 52 7.29 -27.64 -10.25
C PHE A 52 7.51 -29.13 -10.50
N GLU A 53 7.95 -29.51 -11.71
CA GLU A 53 8.22 -30.90 -12.07
C GLU A 53 9.38 -31.49 -11.24
N GLU A 54 10.47 -30.75 -11.04
CA GLU A 54 11.57 -31.15 -10.14
C GLU A 54 11.05 -31.47 -8.73
N LYS A 55 10.18 -30.62 -8.19
CA LYS A 55 9.60 -30.83 -6.87
C LYS A 55 8.63 -32.01 -6.84
N CYS A 56 7.88 -32.26 -7.91
CA CYS A 56 7.03 -33.44 -8.04
C CYS A 56 7.86 -34.73 -8.08
N GLN A 57 9.00 -34.73 -8.79
CA GLN A 57 9.93 -35.85 -8.85
C GLN A 57 10.53 -36.15 -7.47
N LEU A 58 11.00 -35.13 -6.76
CA LEU A 58 11.54 -35.26 -5.41
C LEU A 58 10.52 -35.84 -4.40
N LEU A 59 9.24 -35.55 -4.58
CA LEU A 59 8.15 -36.03 -3.71
C LEU A 59 7.55 -37.36 -4.18
N GLY A 60 8.05 -37.96 -5.27
CA GLY A 60 7.51 -39.20 -5.83
C GLY A 60 6.09 -39.06 -6.39
N LEU A 61 5.69 -37.83 -6.78
CA LEU A 61 4.36 -37.51 -7.31
C LEU A 61 4.28 -37.60 -8.84
N THR A 62 5.35 -38.04 -9.49
CA THR A 62 5.41 -38.19 -10.95
C THR A 62 4.85 -39.56 -11.34
N ASP A 63 3.72 -39.57 -12.04
CA ASP A 63 3.13 -40.81 -12.57
C ASP A 63 3.77 -41.16 -13.94
N PRO A 64 4.56 -42.25 -14.03
CA PRO A 64 5.16 -42.70 -15.29
C PRO A 64 4.14 -43.17 -16.34
N SER A 65 2.87 -43.34 -15.95
CA SER A 65 1.76 -43.82 -16.80
C SER A 65 1.07 -42.72 -17.61
N THR A 66 1.48 -41.46 -17.45
CA THR A 66 0.77 -40.30 -18.01
C THR A 66 0.95 -40.21 -19.53
N ARG A 67 0.12 -40.93 -20.27
CA ARG A 67 0.18 -41.05 -21.75
C ARG A 67 -0.10 -39.75 -22.51
N ASN A 68 -0.65 -38.71 -21.86
CA ASN A 68 -1.00 -37.42 -22.47
C ASN A 68 -0.45 -36.24 -21.66
N VAL A 69 0.86 -35.98 -21.78
CA VAL A 69 1.56 -34.88 -21.09
C VAL A 69 1.11 -33.49 -21.59
N GLN A 70 0.78 -33.37 -22.88
CA GLN A 70 0.45 -32.10 -23.52
C GLN A 70 -0.81 -31.41 -22.97
N PRO A 71 -1.99 -32.07 -22.89
CA PRO A 71 -3.19 -31.42 -22.34
C PRO A 71 -3.08 -31.09 -20.85
N ILE A 72 -2.24 -31.81 -20.09
CA ILE A 72 -1.98 -31.52 -18.67
C ILE A 72 -1.11 -30.26 -18.52
N LYS A 73 -0.09 -30.12 -19.37
CA LYS A 73 0.75 -28.90 -19.40
C LYS A 73 -0.09 -27.68 -19.78
N GLU A 74 -0.95 -27.79 -20.77
CA GLU A 74 -1.87 -26.73 -21.22
C GLU A 74 -2.82 -26.31 -20.09
N HIS A 75 -3.48 -27.25 -19.42
CA HIS A 75 -4.36 -26.93 -18.29
C HIS A 75 -3.62 -26.23 -17.14
N ARG A 76 -2.39 -26.69 -16.82
CA ARG A 76 -1.56 -26.05 -15.78
C ARG A 76 -1.09 -24.65 -16.21
N TRP A 77 -0.83 -24.44 -17.49
CA TRP A 77 -0.52 -23.13 -18.06
C TRP A 77 -1.70 -22.18 -17.92
N GLU A 78 -2.92 -22.62 -18.27
CA GLU A 78 -4.14 -21.82 -18.08
C GLU A 78 -4.34 -21.43 -16.62
N LEU A 79 -4.23 -22.39 -15.70
CA LEU A 79 -4.34 -22.13 -14.26
C LEU A 79 -3.29 -21.11 -13.78
N PHE A 80 -2.04 -21.26 -14.21
CA PHE A 80 -0.96 -20.33 -13.87
C PHE A 80 -1.28 -18.91 -14.33
N HIS A 81 -1.66 -18.74 -15.60
CA HIS A 81 -2.00 -17.43 -16.15
C HIS A 81 -3.23 -16.83 -15.47
N ASN A 82 -4.27 -17.63 -15.21
CA ASN A 82 -5.49 -17.19 -14.54
C ASN A 82 -5.21 -16.69 -13.11
N ILE A 83 -4.32 -17.36 -12.36
CA ILE A 83 -3.94 -16.91 -11.02
C ILE A 83 -3.25 -15.54 -11.06
N TYR A 84 -2.29 -15.34 -11.97
CA TYR A 84 -1.60 -14.05 -12.08
C TYR A 84 -2.52 -12.94 -12.59
N GLU A 85 -3.46 -13.24 -13.48
CA GLU A 85 -4.45 -12.27 -13.96
C GLU A 85 -5.43 -11.86 -12.87
N ASP A 86 -5.95 -12.81 -12.09
CA ASP A 86 -6.82 -12.51 -10.97
C ASP A 86 -6.09 -11.64 -9.95
N VAL A 87 -4.90 -12.06 -9.49
CA VAL A 87 -4.10 -11.29 -8.54
C VAL A 87 -3.78 -9.89 -9.07
N SER A 88 -3.39 -9.76 -10.34
CA SER A 88 -3.11 -8.45 -10.95
C SER A 88 -4.34 -7.56 -11.01
N THR A 89 -5.51 -8.14 -11.29
CA THR A 89 -6.80 -7.44 -11.31
C THR A 89 -7.17 -6.97 -9.91
N GLN A 90 -7.06 -7.85 -8.90
CA GLN A 90 -7.35 -7.50 -7.50
C GLN A 90 -6.40 -6.42 -6.99
N MET A 91 -5.11 -6.51 -7.31
CA MET A 91 -4.12 -5.49 -6.95
C MET A 91 -4.45 -4.14 -7.61
N LYS A 92 -4.80 -4.14 -8.90
CA LYS A 92 -5.24 -2.91 -9.57
C LYS A 92 -6.48 -2.33 -8.90
N ASN A 93 -7.55 -3.12 -8.74
CA ASN A 93 -8.80 -2.67 -8.13
C ASN A 93 -8.59 -2.09 -6.72
N ARG A 94 -7.68 -2.69 -5.95
CA ARG A 94 -7.37 -2.26 -4.59
C ARG A 94 -6.61 -0.92 -4.56
N PHE A 95 -5.71 -0.69 -5.51
CA PHE A 95 -4.76 0.43 -5.46
C PHE A 95 -4.97 1.50 -6.53
N ASP A 96 -5.98 1.37 -7.40
CA ASP A 96 -6.25 2.29 -8.52
C ASP A 96 -6.38 3.76 -8.05
N HIS A 97 -6.96 3.96 -6.86
CA HIS A 97 -7.23 5.27 -6.29
C HIS A 97 -6.18 5.71 -5.27
N TYR A 98 -5.11 4.93 -5.06
CA TYR A 98 -4.11 5.24 -4.02
C TYR A 98 -3.39 6.58 -4.31
N GLY A 99 -3.22 6.93 -5.59
CA GLY A 99 -2.65 8.22 -6.00
C GLY A 99 -3.49 9.44 -5.60
N GLN A 100 -4.79 9.29 -5.37
CA GLN A 100 -5.67 10.36 -4.89
C GLN A 100 -5.39 10.73 -3.43
N LEU A 101 -4.57 9.95 -2.72
CA LEU A 101 -4.14 10.27 -1.37
C LEU A 101 -2.94 11.24 -1.34
N SER A 102 -2.47 11.75 -2.49
CA SER A 102 -1.30 12.63 -2.54
C SER A 102 -1.42 13.89 -1.66
N PHE A 103 -2.64 14.31 -1.31
CA PHE A 103 -2.89 15.35 -0.31
C PHE A 103 -2.36 15.05 1.09
N PHE A 104 -2.00 13.80 1.41
CA PHE A 104 -1.36 13.43 2.68
C PHE A 104 -0.04 14.17 2.90
N SER A 105 0.64 14.55 1.82
CA SER A 105 1.87 15.33 1.89
C SER A 105 1.67 16.74 2.46
N LEU A 106 0.43 17.27 2.44
CA LEU A 106 0.09 18.58 3.03
C LEU A 106 0.30 18.60 4.55
N VAL A 107 0.33 17.43 5.19
CA VAL A 107 0.62 17.31 6.62
C VAL A 107 1.87 16.47 6.86
N ASP A 108 2.77 16.39 5.87
CA ASP A 108 4.09 15.79 6.07
C ASP A 108 4.99 16.77 6.83
N LEU A 109 5.00 16.61 8.16
CA LEU A 109 5.75 17.46 9.09
C LEU A 109 7.25 17.51 8.77
N ARG A 110 7.80 16.47 8.15
CA ARG A 110 9.22 16.43 7.73
C ARG A 110 9.53 17.42 6.62
N ARG A 111 8.51 17.92 5.94
CA ARG A 111 8.61 18.85 4.82
C ARG A 111 8.14 20.27 5.18
N PHE A 112 7.71 20.52 6.41
CA PHE A 112 7.16 21.84 6.82
C PHE A 112 8.14 22.99 6.55
N ASP A 113 9.43 22.82 6.83
CA ASP A 113 10.45 23.83 6.54
C ASP A 113 10.55 24.15 5.03
N LYS A 114 10.33 23.16 4.17
CA LYS A 114 10.30 23.36 2.70
C LYS A 114 8.97 23.93 2.24
N MET A 115 7.87 23.53 2.89
CA MET A 115 6.51 23.97 2.56
C MET A 115 6.21 25.41 2.99
N SER A 116 6.93 25.93 3.98
CA SER A 116 6.90 27.35 4.35
C SER A 116 7.40 28.25 3.20
N SER A 117 8.31 27.72 2.37
CA SER A 117 8.94 28.44 1.26
C SER A 117 8.26 28.18 -0.09
N SER A 118 7.70 26.98 -0.30
CA SER A 118 6.99 26.60 -1.53
C SER A 118 5.81 25.68 -1.20
N PHE A 119 4.60 26.20 -1.37
CA PHE A 119 3.38 25.45 -1.08
C PHE A 119 3.12 24.38 -2.15
N ASP A 120 2.70 23.18 -1.72
CA ASP A 120 2.42 22.07 -2.63
C ASP A 120 1.00 22.19 -3.24
N ASP A 121 0.89 22.94 -4.33
CA ASP A 121 -0.37 23.12 -5.04
C ASP A 121 -0.89 21.82 -5.68
N GLN A 122 -0.02 20.85 -6.00
CA GLN A 122 -0.46 19.56 -6.56
C GLN A 122 -1.21 18.73 -5.53
N SER A 123 -0.68 18.69 -4.31
CA SER A 123 -1.30 17.98 -3.19
C SER A 123 -2.59 18.67 -2.74
N LEU A 124 -2.69 19.98 -2.88
CA LEU A 124 -3.96 20.68 -2.67
C LEU A 124 -5.00 20.36 -3.74
N LYS A 125 -4.59 20.33 -5.01
CA LYS A 125 -5.49 19.96 -6.11
C LYS A 125 -6.05 18.56 -5.93
N SER A 126 -5.24 17.62 -5.44
CA SER A 126 -5.67 16.27 -5.09
C SER A 126 -6.76 16.26 -4.00
N LEU A 127 -6.60 17.10 -2.96
CA LEU A 127 -7.64 17.28 -1.94
C LEU A 127 -8.92 17.89 -2.52
N GLU A 128 -8.78 18.86 -3.44
CA GLU A 128 -9.91 19.49 -4.11
C GLU A 128 -10.69 18.50 -4.97
N GLU A 129 -10.01 17.69 -5.77
CA GLU A 129 -10.64 16.67 -6.61
C GLU A 129 -11.41 15.63 -5.78
N ALA A 130 -10.87 15.20 -4.63
CA ALA A 130 -11.49 14.17 -3.79
C ALA A 130 -12.51 14.70 -2.78
N TYR A 131 -12.31 15.91 -2.23
CA TYR A 131 -13.05 16.42 -1.07
C TYR A 131 -13.47 17.90 -1.17
N ALA A 132 -13.56 18.48 -2.37
CA ALA A 132 -13.93 19.90 -2.60
C ALA A 132 -15.08 20.42 -1.72
N LYS A 133 -16.12 19.62 -1.50
CA LYS A 133 -17.33 20.04 -0.76
C LYS A 133 -17.14 20.15 0.76
N HIS A 134 -16.02 19.66 1.30
CA HIS A 134 -15.80 19.51 2.74
C HIS A 134 -14.81 20.53 3.31
N PHE A 135 -14.08 21.24 2.45
CA PHE A 135 -13.01 22.16 2.82
C PHE A 135 -13.23 23.56 2.28
N ASP A 136 -12.89 24.56 3.08
CA ASP A 136 -12.64 25.92 2.59
C ASP A 136 -11.15 26.02 2.23
N PHE A 137 -10.83 25.97 0.94
CA PHE A 137 -9.43 25.95 0.47
C PHE A 137 -8.69 27.27 0.72
N ILE A 138 -9.41 28.39 0.73
CA ILE A 138 -8.81 29.70 1.02
C ILE A 138 -8.37 29.71 2.48
N ARG A 139 -9.27 29.27 3.36
CA ARG A 139 -8.96 29.18 4.80
C ARG A 139 -7.96 28.08 5.11
N LEU A 140 -8.01 26.93 4.45
CA LEU A 140 -7.04 25.85 4.62
C LEU A 140 -5.61 26.31 4.32
N LYS A 141 -5.41 27.07 3.23
CA LYS A 141 -4.09 27.64 2.91
C LYS A 141 -3.60 28.56 4.05
N ALA A 142 -4.46 29.44 4.56
CA ALA A 142 -4.12 30.34 5.66
C ALA A 142 -3.84 29.59 6.97
N ASP A 143 -4.67 28.60 7.30
CA ASP A 143 -4.54 27.77 8.50
C ASP A 143 -3.24 26.94 8.48
N LEU A 144 -2.78 26.50 7.30
CA LEU A 144 -1.53 25.74 7.13
C LEU A 144 -0.27 26.60 7.26
N THR A 145 -0.33 27.91 6.95
CA THR A 145 0.82 28.82 7.06
C THR A 145 1.38 28.88 8.49
N GLY A 146 0.51 28.87 9.50
CA GLY A 146 0.91 28.89 10.91
C GLY A 146 1.75 27.68 11.30
N PRO A 147 1.23 26.44 11.16
CA PRO A 147 1.98 25.20 11.40
C PRO A 147 3.28 25.09 10.61
N TYR A 148 3.30 25.46 9.32
CA TYR A 148 4.52 25.39 8.49
C TYR A 148 5.62 26.33 8.94
N SER A 149 5.25 27.46 9.57
CA SER A 149 6.20 28.50 9.99
C SER A 149 6.60 28.39 11.46
N SER A 150 5.99 27.47 12.21
CA SER A 150 6.18 27.32 13.65
C SER A 150 7.29 26.32 13.96
N GLN A 151 8.45 26.84 14.36
CA GLN A 151 9.58 26.02 14.78
C GLN A 151 9.23 25.08 15.95
N LEU A 152 8.37 25.54 16.87
CA LEU A 152 7.91 24.73 17.99
C LEU A 152 7.13 23.49 17.53
N ILE A 153 6.31 23.62 16.49
CA ILE A 153 5.56 22.49 15.93
C ILE A 153 6.51 21.53 15.22
N CYS A 154 7.45 22.04 14.44
CA CYS A 154 8.46 21.21 13.77
C CYS A 154 9.32 20.40 14.75
N GLU A 155 9.64 20.97 15.92
CA GLU A 155 10.44 20.30 16.95
C GLU A 155 9.63 19.31 17.80
N GLN A 156 8.35 19.61 18.09
CA GLN A 156 7.53 18.79 19.00
C GLN A 156 6.67 17.73 18.31
N CYS A 157 6.39 17.88 17.02
CA CYS A 157 5.49 17.00 16.27
C CYS A 157 6.22 16.35 15.10
N THR A 158 6.22 15.01 15.05
CA THR A 158 6.76 14.23 13.93
C THR A 158 5.69 13.48 13.13
N THR A 159 4.47 13.38 13.67
CA THR A 159 3.33 12.69 13.07
C THR A 159 2.05 13.55 13.08
N PRO A 160 1.10 13.34 12.15
CA PRO A 160 -0.19 14.04 12.13
C PRO A 160 -0.99 13.87 13.43
N ALA A 161 -0.86 12.70 14.07
CA ALA A 161 -1.53 12.41 15.35
C ALA A 161 -0.99 13.30 16.49
N GLN A 162 0.33 13.50 16.54
CA GLN A 162 0.96 14.42 17.49
C GLN A 162 0.56 15.86 17.23
N LEU A 163 0.50 16.27 15.96
CA LEU A 163 0.04 17.62 15.60
C LEU A 163 -1.41 17.85 16.04
N LEU A 164 -2.32 16.91 15.76
CA LEU A 164 -3.71 17.02 16.21
C LEU A 164 -3.80 17.11 17.74
N LYS A 165 -3.04 16.27 18.46
CA LYS A 165 -2.98 16.33 19.93
C LYS A 165 -2.43 17.67 20.43
N PHE A 166 -1.41 18.21 19.78
CA PHE A 166 -0.85 19.51 20.09
C PHE A 166 -1.88 20.62 19.91
N LEU A 167 -2.62 20.62 18.81
CA LEU A 167 -3.69 21.60 18.55
C LEU A 167 -4.79 21.53 19.63
N HIS A 168 -5.18 20.33 20.05
CA HIS A 168 -6.15 20.14 21.13
C HIS A 168 -5.64 20.63 22.49
N THR A 169 -4.39 20.33 22.84
CA THR A 169 -3.82 20.66 24.16
C THR A 169 -3.65 22.16 24.36
N ASN A 170 -3.45 22.91 23.26
CA ASN A 170 -3.23 24.34 23.27
C ASN A 170 -4.46 25.16 22.83
N ASP A 171 -5.65 24.54 22.77
CA ASP A 171 -6.90 25.18 22.34
C ASP A 171 -6.84 25.86 20.94
N LEU A 172 -5.96 25.37 20.06
CA LEU A 172 -5.74 25.91 18.71
C LEU A 172 -6.71 25.35 17.66
N VAL A 173 -7.52 24.36 18.02
CA VAL A 173 -8.49 23.72 17.11
C VAL A 173 -9.46 24.72 16.50
N VAL A 174 -9.91 25.71 17.28
CA VAL A 174 -10.82 26.76 16.80
C VAL A 174 -10.08 27.78 15.92
N THR A 175 -8.77 27.95 16.13
CA THR A 175 -7.92 28.86 15.37
C THR A 175 -7.63 28.33 13.97
N VAL A 176 -7.37 27.02 13.84
CA VAL A 176 -7.05 26.35 12.56
C VAL A 176 -8.05 25.21 12.25
N PRO A 177 -9.33 25.53 12.02
CA PRO A 177 -10.38 24.53 11.86
C PRO A 177 -10.18 23.65 10.61
N GLU A 178 -9.68 24.18 9.50
CA GLU A 178 -9.52 23.40 8.26
C GLU A 178 -8.35 22.42 8.36
N VAL A 179 -7.26 22.82 9.02
CA VAL A 179 -6.14 21.90 9.32
C VAL A 179 -6.57 20.79 10.26
N THR A 180 -7.38 21.10 11.27
CA THR A 180 -7.92 20.08 12.18
C THR A 180 -8.79 19.07 11.44
N LYS A 181 -9.64 19.53 10.51
CA LYS A 181 -10.43 18.64 9.63
C LYS A 181 -9.52 17.77 8.75
N LEU A 182 -8.48 18.35 8.17
CA LEU A 182 -7.53 17.63 7.31
C LEU A 182 -6.79 16.54 8.09
N LEU A 183 -6.30 16.86 9.28
CA LEU A 183 -5.64 15.89 10.17
C LEU A 183 -6.60 14.78 10.57
N SER A 184 -7.84 15.12 10.91
CA SER A 184 -8.87 14.14 11.26
C SER A 184 -9.17 13.21 10.07
N LEU A 185 -9.32 13.76 8.86
CA LEU A 185 -9.52 13.00 7.65
C LEU A 185 -8.36 12.02 7.42
N ILE A 186 -7.12 12.48 7.49
CA ILE A 186 -5.92 11.67 7.23
C ILE A 186 -5.76 10.56 8.28
N LEU A 187 -6.09 10.84 9.55
CA LEU A 187 -6.00 9.85 10.63
C LEU A 187 -7.11 8.80 10.58
N ILE A 188 -8.25 9.11 9.96
CA ILE A 188 -9.38 8.17 9.80
C ILE A 188 -9.27 7.38 8.49
N LEU A 189 -8.69 7.98 7.46
CA LEU A 189 -8.42 7.27 6.22
C LEU A 189 -7.42 6.15 6.51
N PRO A 190 -7.81 4.89 6.32
CA PRO A 190 -6.93 3.77 6.58
C PRO A 190 -5.84 3.77 5.49
N ALA A 191 -4.78 4.55 5.68
CA ALA A 191 -3.58 4.56 4.83
C ALA A 191 -3.05 3.14 4.64
N THR A 192 -3.22 2.32 5.68
CA THR A 192 -3.31 0.88 5.54
C THR A 192 -4.50 0.30 6.28
N THR A 193 -5.17 -0.58 5.56
CA THR A 193 -6.32 -1.36 5.96
C THR A 193 -6.12 -2.10 7.30
N ALA A 194 -6.54 -1.49 8.42
CA ALA A 194 -6.71 -2.18 9.71
C ALA A 194 -7.68 -3.37 9.61
N SER A 195 -8.56 -3.38 8.59
CA SER A 195 -9.43 -4.52 8.25
C SER A 195 -8.66 -5.81 7.92
N VAL A 196 -7.36 -5.74 7.59
CA VAL A 196 -6.59 -6.91 7.17
C VAL A 196 -5.89 -7.58 8.35
N GLU A 197 -5.86 -7.03 9.57
CA GLU A 197 -5.24 -7.76 10.71
C GLU A 197 -5.92 -9.12 10.95
N ARG A 198 -7.25 -9.20 10.79
CA ARG A 198 -7.99 -10.47 10.87
C ARG A 198 -7.61 -11.42 9.73
N SER A 199 -7.47 -10.91 8.50
CA SER A 199 -7.09 -11.70 7.32
C SER A 199 -5.62 -12.13 7.36
N PHE A 200 -4.71 -11.27 7.82
CA PHE A 200 -3.30 -11.56 8.06
C PHE A 200 -3.11 -12.55 9.20
N SER A 201 -3.94 -12.53 10.24
CA SER A 201 -3.90 -13.54 11.29
C SER A 201 -4.29 -14.92 10.74
N ALA A 202 -5.28 -14.99 9.86
CA ALA A 202 -5.62 -16.22 9.14
C ALA A 202 -4.49 -16.67 8.17
N LEU A 203 -3.93 -15.75 7.39
CA LEU A 203 -2.79 -16.01 6.49
C LEU A 203 -1.54 -16.45 7.25
N LYS A 204 -1.25 -15.84 8.40
CA LYS A 204 -0.16 -16.20 9.30
C LYS A 204 -0.35 -17.62 9.83
N ARG A 205 -1.57 -17.99 10.24
CA ARG A 205 -1.91 -19.37 10.62
C ARG A 205 -1.67 -20.35 9.47
N ILE A 206 -2.07 -20.02 8.24
CA ILE A 206 -1.85 -20.87 7.06
C ILE A 206 -0.34 -20.99 6.75
N LYS A 207 0.41 -19.88 6.81
CA LYS A 207 1.88 -19.85 6.59
C LYS A 207 2.61 -20.69 7.64
N THR A 208 2.26 -20.55 8.91
CA THR A 208 2.81 -21.35 10.01
C THR A 208 2.49 -22.84 9.84
N TYR A 209 1.24 -23.16 9.49
CA TYR A 209 0.82 -24.54 9.26
C TYR A 209 1.58 -25.20 8.10
N SER A 210 1.72 -24.50 6.97
CA SER A 210 2.46 -24.98 5.80
C SER A 210 3.94 -25.25 6.12
N ARG A 211 4.57 -24.36 6.88
CA ARG A 211 5.98 -24.47 7.26
C ARG A 211 6.25 -25.61 8.26
N ASN A 212 5.29 -25.92 9.12
CA ASN A 212 5.39 -27.00 10.12
C ASN A 212 5.04 -28.39 9.55
N ARG A 213 4.49 -28.48 8.34
CA ARG A 213 4.07 -29.74 7.71
C ARG A 213 5.09 -30.32 6.72
N THR A 214 6.15 -29.58 6.41
CA THR A 214 7.27 -30.02 5.56
C THR A 214 8.54 -30.31 6.36
N GLY A 215 8.42 -30.57 7.66
CA GLY A 215 9.47 -31.14 8.50
C GLY A 215 9.33 -32.65 8.61
#